data_AF-A0A8S1UYX4-F1
#
_entry.id   AF-A0A8S1UYX4-F1
#
_cell.length_a   1.000
_cell.length_b   1.000
_cell.length_c   1.000
_cell.angle_alpha   90.00
_cell.angle_beta   90.00
_cell.angle_gamma   90.00
#
_symmetry.space_group_name_H-M   'P 1'
#
loop_
_entity.id
_entity.type
_entity.pdbx_description
1 polymer ?
#
loop_
_entity_poly.entity_id
_entity_poly.type
_entity_poly.pdbx_seq_one_letter_code
_entity_poly.pdbx_strand_id
1 'polypeptide(L)'
;MILLVAINSVQNYLKNGTNSNEKQMKNKDWKTLDSMECFKISNLCLFQKTTLSIQINEEGKIIYQKDGSILYIEQYDSLFQAQNLEQLKFLRWHGQYNNKQQKIGKWQPQWKGVNLEVGGLYCNQGMKTGNWIELFENFWDKSQVTFIGLYLNNKKQGKCGEGYYDYEGISQGYWINLHRNFYDGRQIIYKGSYNNGTKQGWWDISFHSYFDSRFKKIGGGYYNRDGKKNGKWIEVSENFWNGCQILEKGEYRNGLKIGIWESQLKEYIDDNYKLIGLGCYNIDRKNGKWIEIHQKSMSFIHSKYFECKIINVGNYKEGLKIGNWISIDQQTENIIGGGDYNQNGQKLGIWVEAEDYSSLSKITQKGRYVNGNKEGQWQINLNNQKIGGGNYNDRGLKFGQWIEIYDKFWDYCKVLFVGNYKEGIKIGDWEVHFYQQDNNSLKIGKGTYNDLGMKTGQWTELSETFWEKFQVIYEGQYSNGIKSGKWNAFFTGHLHNRNGIKIQKWMDLYENYLEQPIYVGKYQDGIIMQEFKQIKQMLYY
;
A
#
# COMPACT_ATOMS: atom_id res chain seq x y z
N MET A 1 -0.86 -3.11 -4.34
CA MET A 1 -1.38 -4.01 -5.39
C MET A 1 -1.36 -3.27 -6.73
N ILE A 2 -0.15 -2.93 -7.20
CA ILE A 2 0.15 -2.36 -8.51
C ILE A 2 1.33 -3.17 -9.02
N LEU A 3 1.08 -4.41 -9.43
CA LEU A 3 2.06 -5.24 -10.13
C LEU A 3 1.35 -6.48 -10.71
N LEU A 4 0.49 -6.30 -11.71
CA LEU A 4 0.03 -7.45 -12.51
C LEU A 4 -0.24 -7.13 -13.99
N VAL A 5 0.07 -5.92 -14.44
CA VAL A 5 -0.10 -5.53 -15.86
C VAL A 5 1.23 -5.48 -16.62
N ALA A 6 2.38 -5.45 -15.94
CA ALA A 6 3.69 -5.35 -16.62
C ALA A 6 4.33 -6.70 -17.01
N ILE A 7 3.88 -7.83 -16.44
CA ILE A 7 4.56 -9.13 -16.61
C ILE A 7 4.01 -9.92 -17.82
N ASN A 8 2.73 -9.74 -18.18
CA ASN A 8 2.13 -10.46 -19.32
C ASN A 8 2.55 -9.92 -20.70
N SER A 9 3.04 -8.68 -20.79
CA SER A 9 3.51 -8.08 -22.05
C SER A 9 4.88 -8.59 -22.50
N VAL A 10 5.75 -9.00 -21.57
CA VAL A 10 7.10 -9.51 -21.88
C VAL A 10 7.05 -11.00 -22.28
N GLN A 11 6.14 -11.78 -21.70
CA GLN A 11 5.99 -13.21 -22.02
C GLN A 11 5.35 -13.48 -23.39
N ASN A 12 4.50 -12.58 -23.89
CA ASN A 12 3.94 -12.68 -25.25
C ASN A 12 4.92 -12.26 -26.35
N TYR A 13 5.90 -11.42 -26.02
CA TYR A 13 6.95 -11.01 -26.96
C TYR A 13 8.01 -12.11 -27.16
N LEU A 14 8.33 -12.85 -26.10
CA LEU A 14 9.33 -13.93 -26.14
C LEU A 14 8.83 -15.24 -26.77
N LYS A 15 7.51 -15.39 -26.96
CA LYS A 15 6.91 -16.59 -27.59
C LYS A 15 6.75 -16.52 -29.11
N ASN A 16 6.87 -15.34 -29.73
CA ASN A 16 6.48 -15.13 -31.15
C ASN A 16 7.61 -14.64 -32.06
N GLY A 17 8.87 -14.92 -31.75
CA GLY A 17 10.02 -14.32 -32.43
C GLY A 17 10.81 -15.20 -33.39
N THR A 18 10.21 -15.88 -34.38
CA THR A 18 10.91 -16.32 -35.60
C THR A 18 9.94 -16.56 -36.76
N ASN A 19 9.71 -15.54 -37.59
CA ASN A 19 9.75 -15.66 -39.05
C ASN A 19 9.50 -14.30 -39.72
N SER A 20 10.08 -14.19 -40.90
CA SER A 20 10.58 -13.00 -41.58
C SER A 20 9.56 -12.24 -42.43
N ASN A 21 9.96 -11.01 -42.75
CA ASN A 21 9.50 -10.13 -43.84
C ASN A 21 8.18 -9.38 -43.62
N GLU A 22 8.27 -8.10 -43.25
CA GLU A 22 8.15 -7.01 -44.23
C GLU A 22 8.45 -5.62 -43.63
N LYS A 23 8.97 -4.78 -44.52
CA LYS A 23 9.48 -3.42 -44.32
C LYS A 23 8.34 -2.39 -44.28
N GLN A 24 8.62 -1.29 -43.57
CA GLN A 24 7.98 0.04 -43.61
C GLN A 24 6.62 0.21 -42.91
N MET A 25 6.63 0.83 -41.72
CA MET A 25 6.29 2.26 -41.58
C MET A 25 6.28 2.73 -40.11
N LYS A 26 6.86 3.93 -39.96
CA LYS A 26 6.53 5.02 -39.01
C LYS A 26 6.95 4.87 -37.54
N ASN A 27 7.92 5.72 -37.20
CA ASN A 27 8.13 6.34 -35.89
C ASN A 27 6.81 6.42 -35.09
N LYS A 28 6.72 5.61 -34.05
CA LYS A 28 5.86 5.89 -32.91
C LYS A 28 6.77 6.24 -31.76
N ASP A 29 6.71 7.50 -31.36
CA ASP A 29 7.29 7.98 -30.11
C ASP A 29 6.86 7.06 -28.98
N TRP A 30 7.84 6.46 -28.33
CA TRP A 30 7.65 5.81 -27.05
C TRP A 30 7.31 6.90 -26.05
N LYS A 31 6.05 6.97 -25.63
CA LYS A 31 5.72 7.69 -24.39
C LYS A 31 6.43 6.96 -23.27
N THR A 32 7.37 7.63 -22.62
CA THR A 32 8.06 7.10 -21.44
C THR A 32 7.05 6.79 -20.34
N LEU A 33 7.44 5.89 -19.45
CA LEU A 33 6.69 5.49 -18.24
C LEU A 33 6.28 6.70 -17.36
N ASP A 34 6.89 7.86 -17.57
CA ASP A 34 6.61 9.14 -16.90
C ASP A 34 5.22 9.72 -17.22
N SER A 35 4.52 9.21 -18.25
CA SER A 35 3.22 9.74 -18.70
C SER A 35 1.98 9.03 -18.13
N MET A 36 2.14 8.03 -17.25
CA MET A 36 1.04 7.48 -16.49
C MET A 36 0.83 8.29 -15.21
N GLU A 37 -0.21 9.12 -15.18
CA GLU A 37 -0.68 9.77 -13.96
C GLU A 37 -1.09 8.70 -12.94
N CYS A 38 -0.21 8.42 -11.99
CA CYS A 38 -0.51 7.60 -10.83
C CYS A 38 -1.62 8.30 -10.02
N PHE A 39 -2.76 7.62 -9.90
CA PHE A 39 -3.82 7.95 -8.97
C PHE A 39 -3.24 8.18 -7.56
N LYS A 40 -3.49 9.36 -6.98
CA LYS A 40 -3.16 9.70 -5.59
C LYS A 40 -3.99 8.83 -4.64
N ILE A 41 -3.43 7.70 -4.23
CA ILE A 41 -3.86 6.91 -3.07
C ILE A 41 -3.23 7.56 -1.82
N SER A 42 -3.98 7.72 -0.72
CA SER A 42 -3.53 8.40 0.49
C SER A 42 -2.25 7.81 1.10
N ASN A 43 -1.32 8.71 1.45
CA ASN A 43 0.07 8.48 1.90
C ASN A 43 0.22 8.00 3.36
N LEU A 44 -0.63 7.09 3.83
CA LEU A 44 -0.50 6.54 5.19
C LEU A 44 0.51 5.41 5.36
N CYS A 45 1.26 5.12 4.30
CA CYS A 45 2.47 4.34 4.36
C CYS A 45 3.55 5.13 3.62
N LEU A 46 4.76 5.22 4.21
CA LEU A 46 5.97 5.66 3.51
C LEU A 46 6.22 4.66 2.37
N PHE A 47 5.63 4.93 1.21
CA PHE A 47 6.03 4.26 -0.01
C PHE A 47 7.33 4.93 -0.45
N GLN A 48 8.46 4.35 -0.07
CA GLN A 48 9.71 4.64 -0.76
C GLN A 48 9.48 4.31 -2.23
N LYS A 49 9.54 5.32 -3.12
CA LYS A 49 9.51 5.10 -4.57
C LYS A 49 10.67 4.16 -4.87
N THR A 50 10.31 2.91 -5.09
CA THR A 50 11.24 1.83 -5.32
C THR A 50 11.26 1.57 -6.81
N THR A 51 12.43 1.67 -7.43
CA THR A 51 12.60 1.26 -8.82
C THR A 51 12.95 -0.22 -8.84
N LEU A 52 12.04 -1.05 -9.34
CA LEU A 52 12.30 -2.44 -9.65
C LEU A 52 12.63 -2.54 -11.13
N SER A 53 13.85 -2.93 -11.46
CA SER A 53 14.26 -3.24 -12.82
C SER A 53 14.54 -4.73 -12.96
N ILE A 54 14.09 -5.29 -14.08
CA ILE A 54 14.47 -6.63 -14.53
C ILE A 54 15.32 -6.40 -15.78
N GLN A 55 16.59 -6.80 -15.71
CA GLN A 55 17.52 -6.70 -16.82
C GLN A 55 17.93 -8.10 -17.25
N ILE A 56 18.15 -8.32 -18.54
CA ILE A 56 18.77 -9.54 -19.05
C ILE A 56 20.16 -9.14 -19.52
N ASN A 57 21.20 -9.74 -18.94
CA ASN A 57 22.57 -9.45 -19.36
C ASN A 57 22.93 -10.23 -20.64
N GLU A 58 24.11 -9.96 -21.20
CA GLU A 58 24.60 -10.59 -22.45
C GLU A 58 24.73 -12.12 -22.33
N GLU A 59 24.87 -12.65 -21.11
CA GLU A 59 24.92 -14.09 -20.82
C GLU A 59 23.53 -14.73 -20.69
N GLY A 60 22.45 -13.97 -20.91
CA GLY A 60 21.08 -14.43 -20.72
C GLY A 60 20.68 -14.62 -19.25
N LYS A 61 21.36 -13.99 -18.30
CA LYS A 61 20.95 -14.00 -16.89
C LYS A 61 19.94 -12.89 -16.63
N ILE A 62 18.87 -13.22 -15.94
CA ILE A 62 17.86 -12.29 -15.47
C ILE A 62 18.36 -11.70 -14.14
N ILE A 63 18.51 -10.39 -14.10
CA ILE A 63 18.97 -9.62 -12.95
C ILE A 63 17.78 -8.81 -12.42
N TYR A 64 17.38 -9.12 -11.20
CA TYR A 64 16.38 -8.36 -10.47
C TYR A 64 17.08 -7.32 -9.62
N GLN A 65 16.80 -6.04 -9.86
CA GLN A 65 17.37 -4.92 -9.12
C GLN A 65 16.28 -4.14 -8.41
N LYS A 66 16.64 -3.62 -7.23
CA LYS A 66 15.84 -2.68 -6.45
C LYS A 66 16.70 -1.47 -6.13
N ASP A 67 16.31 -0.30 -6.62
CA ASP A 67 17.02 0.95 -6.38
C ASP A 67 18.52 0.85 -6.73
N GLY A 68 18.81 0.23 -7.88
CA GLY A 68 20.17 -0.04 -8.36
C GLY A 68 20.89 -1.22 -7.68
N SER A 69 20.39 -1.72 -6.55
CA SER A 69 20.96 -2.86 -5.85
C SER A 69 20.46 -4.18 -6.43
N ILE A 70 21.37 -5.09 -6.78
CA ILE A 70 21.01 -6.43 -7.26
C ILE A 70 20.39 -7.22 -6.10
N LEU A 71 19.14 -7.64 -6.28
CA LEU A 71 18.45 -8.51 -5.33
C LEU A 71 18.69 -9.98 -5.64
N TYR A 72 18.66 -10.34 -6.93
CA TYR A 72 18.70 -11.72 -7.37
C TYR A 72 19.20 -11.81 -8.82
N ILE A 73 19.95 -12.87 -9.11
CA ILE A 73 20.39 -13.20 -10.47
C ILE A 73 19.99 -14.66 -10.70
N GLU A 74 19.30 -14.93 -11.79
CA GLU A 74 18.97 -16.29 -12.22
C GLU A 74 19.29 -16.51 -13.70
N GLN A 75 19.48 -17.77 -14.07
CA GLN A 75 19.68 -18.14 -15.45
C GLN A 75 18.30 -18.33 -16.11
N TYR A 76 18.13 -17.80 -17.33
CA TYR A 76 16.84 -17.70 -18.01
C TYR A 76 16.05 -19.02 -18.11
N ASP A 77 16.72 -20.18 -18.12
CA ASP A 77 16.08 -21.49 -18.22
C ASP A 77 15.31 -21.95 -16.96
N SER A 78 15.44 -21.23 -15.83
CA SER A 78 14.58 -21.44 -14.67
C SER A 78 13.55 -20.33 -14.56
N LEU A 79 12.33 -20.55 -15.05
CA LEU A 79 11.17 -19.67 -14.83
C LEU A 79 10.72 -19.73 -13.36
N PHE A 80 11.53 -19.20 -12.43
CA PHE A 80 11.10 -18.97 -11.06
C PHE A 80 10.28 -17.67 -11.03
N GLN A 81 8.96 -17.82 -11.01
CA GLN A 81 8.06 -16.68 -10.83
C GLN A 81 7.91 -16.37 -9.35
N ALA A 82 8.83 -15.58 -8.80
CA ALA A 82 8.64 -15.02 -7.48
C ALA A 82 7.42 -14.10 -7.47
N GLN A 83 6.51 -14.32 -6.52
CA GLN A 83 5.27 -13.53 -6.42
C GLN A 83 5.44 -12.33 -5.48
N ASN A 84 6.52 -12.30 -4.69
CA ASN A 84 6.85 -11.17 -3.83
C ASN A 84 8.38 -10.92 -3.70
N LEU A 85 8.74 -9.71 -3.28
CA LEU A 85 10.15 -9.27 -3.19
C LEU A 85 10.97 -10.02 -2.14
N GLU A 86 10.35 -10.45 -1.05
CA GLU A 86 11.07 -11.20 -0.02
C GLU A 86 11.47 -12.58 -0.53
N GLN A 87 10.63 -13.24 -1.33
CA GLN A 87 11.01 -14.49 -2.00
C GLN A 87 12.21 -14.29 -2.92
N LEU A 88 12.23 -13.23 -3.75
CA LEU A 88 13.41 -12.93 -4.57
C LEU A 88 14.67 -12.76 -3.72
N LYS A 89 14.55 -12.04 -2.61
CA LYS A 89 15.70 -11.74 -1.74
C LYS A 89 16.19 -12.94 -0.95
N PHE A 90 15.29 -13.76 -0.41
CA PHE A 90 15.61 -14.71 0.66
C PHE A 90 15.34 -16.18 0.32
N LEU A 91 14.50 -16.48 -0.68
CA LEU A 91 14.18 -17.85 -1.04
C LEU A 91 15.25 -18.40 -2.00
N ARG A 92 15.83 -19.55 -1.66
CA ARG A 92 16.78 -20.28 -2.51
C ARG A 92 16.36 -21.74 -2.58
N TRP A 93 16.35 -22.33 -3.77
CA TRP A 93 16.02 -23.75 -3.94
C TRP A 93 17.29 -24.56 -4.12
N HIS A 94 17.41 -25.66 -3.37
CA HIS A 94 18.53 -26.59 -3.42
C HIS A 94 18.07 -27.95 -3.91
N GLY A 95 18.84 -28.56 -4.80
CA GLY A 95 18.58 -29.89 -5.35
C GLY A 95 19.61 -30.26 -6.41
N GLN A 96 19.40 -31.40 -7.06
CA GLN A 96 20.28 -31.92 -8.10
C GLN A 96 19.71 -31.67 -9.49
N TYR A 97 20.59 -31.51 -10.47
CA TYR A 97 20.26 -31.47 -11.89
C TYR A 97 20.87 -32.67 -12.61
N ASN A 98 20.19 -33.21 -13.62
CA ASN A 98 20.75 -34.22 -14.50
C ASN A 98 21.62 -33.59 -15.61
N ASN A 99 22.22 -34.42 -16.46
CA ASN A 99 23.06 -33.97 -17.59
C ASN A 99 22.31 -33.09 -18.62
N LYS A 100 20.97 -33.07 -18.58
CA LYS A 100 20.11 -32.22 -19.42
C LYS A 100 19.65 -30.96 -18.68
N GLN A 101 20.27 -30.61 -17.55
CA GLN A 101 19.88 -29.50 -16.67
C GLN A 101 18.42 -29.57 -16.17
N GLN A 102 17.85 -30.77 -16.08
CA GLN A 102 16.52 -30.97 -15.50
C GLN A 102 16.65 -31.28 -14.01
N LYS A 103 15.71 -30.76 -13.21
CA LYS A 103 15.64 -31.01 -11.77
C LYS A 103 15.42 -32.50 -11.49
N ILE A 104 16.24 -33.11 -10.63
CA ILE A 104 16.10 -34.51 -10.22
C ILE A 104 16.26 -34.65 -8.71
N GLY A 105 15.76 -35.75 -8.15
CA GLY A 105 15.93 -36.08 -6.74
C GLY A 105 15.17 -35.15 -5.80
N LYS A 106 15.64 -35.03 -4.56
CA LYS A 106 15.02 -34.20 -3.53
C LYS A 106 15.36 -32.72 -3.73
N TRP A 107 14.33 -31.90 -3.72
CA TRP A 107 14.42 -30.45 -3.80
C TRP A 107 13.83 -29.83 -2.55
N GLN A 108 14.57 -28.92 -1.93
CA GLN A 108 14.22 -28.28 -0.67
C GLN A 108 14.62 -26.79 -0.72
N PRO A 109 13.75 -25.87 -0.28
CA PRO A 109 14.11 -24.47 -0.24
C PRO A 109 14.76 -24.07 1.09
N GLN A 110 15.55 -23.01 1.01
CA GLN A 110 16.07 -22.24 2.11
C GLN A 110 15.40 -20.87 2.15
N TRP A 111 15.03 -20.40 3.34
CA TRP A 111 14.58 -19.04 3.60
C TRP A 111 15.56 -18.35 4.54
N LYS A 112 16.19 -17.27 4.09
CA LYS A 112 17.22 -16.54 4.88
C LYS A 112 18.35 -17.46 5.37
N GLY A 113 18.76 -18.39 4.52
CA GLY A 113 19.81 -19.38 4.83
C GLY A 113 19.36 -20.55 5.71
N VAL A 114 18.10 -20.58 6.16
CA VAL A 114 17.54 -21.69 6.95
C VAL A 114 16.80 -22.67 6.04
N ASN A 115 17.15 -23.95 6.10
CA ASN A 115 16.44 -25.00 5.38
C ASN A 115 14.99 -25.10 5.89
N LEU A 116 14.03 -24.97 4.98
CA LEU A 116 12.61 -25.14 5.29
C LEU A 116 12.23 -26.62 5.18
N GLU A 117 11.34 -27.11 6.05
CA GLU A 117 10.79 -28.47 5.97
C GLU A 117 9.71 -28.59 4.88
N VAL A 118 10.04 -28.14 3.68
CA VAL A 118 9.15 -28.17 2.51
C VAL A 118 9.91 -28.69 1.27
N GLY A 119 9.20 -28.88 0.16
CA GLY A 119 9.74 -29.38 -1.10
C GLY A 119 9.23 -30.78 -1.44
N GLY A 120 9.97 -31.52 -2.27
CA GLY A 120 9.56 -32.84 -2.74
C GLY A 120 10.55 -33.49 -3.70
N LEU A 121 10.11 -34.49 -4.45
CA LEU A 121 10.96 -35.26 -5.37
C LEU A 121 10.67 -34.91 -6.83
N TYR A 122 11.72 -34.82 -7.64
CA TYR A 122 11.64 -34.85 -9.11
C TYR A 122 12.15 -36.19 -9.64
N CYS A 123 11.47 -36.73 -10.65
CA CYS A 123 11.93 -37.91 -11.38
C CYS A 123 13.06 -37.56 -12.37
N ASN A 124 13.69 -38.57 -12.98
CA ASN A 124 14.80 -38.38 -13.93
C ASN A 124 14.45 -37.57 -15.19
N GLN A 125 13.16 -37.36 -15.46
CA GLN A 125 12.66 -36.56 -16.58
C GLN A 125 12.37 -35.09 -16.21
N GLY A 126 12.68 -34.64 -14.98
CA GLY A 126 12.43 -33.26 -14.57
C GLY A 126 11.03 -33.00 -14.02
N MET A 127 10.25 -34.04 -13.73
CA MET A 127 8.86 -33.88 -13.29
C MET A 127 8.66 -34.15 -11.80
N LYS A 128 7.89 -33.30 -11.12
CA LYS A 128 7.46 -33.50 -9.73
C LYS A 128 6.75 -34.84 -9.59
N THR A 129 7.13 -35.60 -8.57
CA THR A 129 6.54 -36.90 -8.20
C THR A 129 6.49 -37.05 -6.68
N GLY A 130 5.57 -37.88 -6.18
CA GLY A 130 5.43 -38.17 -4.75
C GLY A 130 4.81 -37.03 -3.95
N ASN A 131 4.98 -37.07 -2.62
CA ASN A 131 4.46 -36.03 -1.73
C ASN A 131 5.29 -34.76 -1.85
N TRP A 132 4.61 -33.63 -2.02
CA TRP A 132 5.19 -32.31 -2.07
C TRP A 132 4.58 -31.43 -0.99
N ILE A 133 5.43 -30.64 -0.35
CA ILE A 133 5.05 -29.51 0.48
C ILE A 133 5.48 -28.25 -0.26
N GLU A 134 4.53 -27.43 -0.69
CA GLU A 134 4.74 -26.24 -1.51
C GLU A 134 4.59 -24.99 -0.67
N LEU A 135 5.38 -23.96 -0.96
CA LEU A 135 5.20 -22.64 -0.35
C LEU A 135 3.99 -21.96 -0.98
N PHE A 136 3.20 -21.27 -0.16
CA PHE A 136 2.16 -20.37 -0.65
C PHE A 136 2.78 -19.28 -1.53
N GLU A 137 2.06 -18.87 -2.57
CA GLU A 137 2.48 -17.79 -3.48
C GLU A 137 2.93 -16.54 -2.71
N ASN A 138 2.22 -16.18 -1.64
CA ASN A 138 2.61 -15.06 -0.78
C ASN A 138 3.35 -15.51 0.49
N PHE A 139 4.23 -16.51 0.40
CA PHE A 139 5.13 -16.86 1.51
C PHE A 139 6.12 -15.72 1.80
N TRP A 140 6.15 -15.26 3.05
CA TRP A 140 7.02 -14.21 3.59
C TRP A 140 7.11 -14.33 5.12
N ASP A 141 7.89 -13.49 5.80
CA ASP A 141 8.13 -13.64 7.24
C ASP A 141 6.85 -13.68 8.09
N LYS A 142 5.78 -13.00 7.65
CA LYS A 142 4.49 -12.91 8.36
C LYS A 142 3.39 -13.81 7.80
N SER A 143 3.69 -14.63 6.79
CA SER A 143 2.76 -15.64 6.25
C SER A 143 3.56 -16.81 5.74
N GLN A 144 3.82 -17.77 6.62
CA GLN A 144 4.60 -18.97 6.33
C GLN A 144 3.71 -20.16 5.96
N VAL A 145 2.77 -19.92 5.05
CA VAL A 145 1.78 -20.91 4.64
C VAL A 145 2.38 -21.91 3.66
N THR A 146 2.07 -23.20 3.86
CA THR A 146 2.45 -24.28 2.96
C THR A 146 1.25 -25.10 2.51
N PHE A 147 1.37 -25.79 1.38
CA PHE A 147 0.38 -26.73 0.87
C PHE A 147 0.98 -28.10 0.70
N ILE A 148 0.28 -29.15 1.12
CA ILE A 148 0.71 -30.52 0.88
C ILE A 148 -0.08 -31.08 -0.31
N GLY A 149 0.57 -31.83 -1.19
CA GLY A 149 -0.14 -32.64 -2.18
C GLY A 149 0.74 -33.68 -2.85
N LEU A 150 0.10 -34.71 -3.40
CA LEU A 150 0.75 -35.76 -4.16
C LEU A 150 0.89 -35.30 -5.61
N TYR A 151 2.04 -35.55 -6.22
CA TYR A 151 2.31 -35.25 -7.63
C TYR A 151 2.61 -36.51 -8.42
N LEU A 152 2.15 -36.55 -9.67
CA LEU A 152 2.55 -37.52 -10.67
C LEU A 152 2.78 -36.77 -11.98
N ASN A 153 4.02 -36.80 -12.48
CA ASN A 153 4.41 -36.16 -13.75
C ASN A 153 4.03 -34.67 -13.82
N ASN A 154 4.41 -33.89 -12.81
CA ASN A 154 4.06 -32.46 -12.64
C ASN A 154 2.58 -32.15 -12.43
N LYS A 155 1.68 -33.14 -12.49
CA LYS A 155 0.26 -32.97 -12.18
C LYS A 155 0.03 -33.29 -10.71
N LYS A 156 -0.60 -32.37 -9.99
CA LYS A 156 -1.05 -32.60 -8.62
C LYS A 156 -2.22 -33.59 -8.68
N GLN A 157 -2.20 -34.65 -7.88
CA GLN A 157 -3.19 -35.72 -7.88
C GLN A 157 -3.58 -36.09 -6.44
N GLY A 158 -4.72 -36.76 -6.30
CA GLY A 158 -5.15 -37.31 -5.02
C GLY A 158 -5.70 -36.27 -4.05
N LYS A 159 -5.89 -36.67 -2.79
CA LYS A 159 -6.56 -35.86 -1.77
C LYS A 159 -5.68 -34.68 -1.33
N CYS A 160 -6.25 -33.48 -1.35
CA CYS A 160 -5.60 -32.25 -0.89
C CYS A 160 -6.61 -31.49 -0.01
N GLY A 161 -6.41 -31.53 1.30
CA GLY A 161 -7.41 -31.06 2.27
C GLY A 161 -8.68 -31.92 2.21
N GLU A 162 -9.83 -31.28 1.99
CA GLU A 162 -11.14 -31.95 1.89
C GLU A 162 -11.51 -32.35 0.44
N GLY A 163 -10.69 -31.95 -0.55
CA GLY A 163 -10.95 -32.16 -1.97
C GLY A 163 -9.95 -33.12 -2.59
N TYR A 164 -10.03 -33.33 -3.90
CA TYR A 164 -9.05 -34.12 -4.63
C TYR A 164 -8.78 -33.55 -6.02
N TYR A 165 -7.57 -33.75 -6.51
CA TYR A 165 -7.24 -33.55 -7.92
C TYR A 165 -7.42 -34.87 -8.67
N ASP A 166 -8.08 -34.83 -9.83
CA ASP A 166 -8.17 -35.99 -10.72
C ASP A 166 -6.83 -36.27 -11.44
N TYR A 167 -6.83 -37.27 -12.33
CA TYR A 167 -5.62 -37.70 -13.03
C TYR A 167 -5.05 -36.62 -13.96
N GLU A 168 -5.86 -35.63 -14.36
CA GLU A 168 -5.43 -34.50 -15.18
C GLU A 168 -4.92 -33.33 -14.33
N GLY A 169 -5.05 -33.40 -13.02
CA GLY A 169 -4.72 -32.32 -12.10
C GLY A 169 -5.81 -31.28 -11.96
N ILE A 170 -7.05 -31.63 -12.33
CA ILE A 170 -8.21 -30.76 -12.24
C ILE A 170 -8.86 -30.95 -10.87
N SER A 171 -9.24 -29.83 -10.21
CA SER A 171 -9.82 -29.87 -8.87
C SER A 171 -11.26 -30.38 -8.87
N GLN A 172 -11.55 -31.28 -7.93
CA GLN A 172 -12.85 -31.93 -7.72
C GLN A 172 -13.20 -31.97 -6.23
N GLY A 173 -14.49 -32.00 -5.90
CA GLY A 173 -14.96 -32.17 -4.52
C GLY A 173 -14.92 -30.87 -3.71
N TYR A 174 -14.83 -30.97 -2.38
CA TYR A 174 -14.93 -29.81 -1.48
C TYR A 174 -13.55 -29.24 -1.13
N TRP A 175 -13.36 -27.93 -1.20
CA TRP A 175 -12.07 -27.26 -1.09
C TRP A 175 -12.09 -26.16 -0.04
N ILE A 176 -10.91 -25.91 0.52
CA ILE A 176 -10.62 -24.75 1.36
C ILE A 176 -9.54 -23.94 0.63
N ASN A 177 -9.91 -22.77 0.13
CA ASN A 177 -9.00 -21.84 -0.53
C ASN A 177 -8.64 -20.71 0.41
N LEU A 178 -7.37 -20.32 0.42
CA LEU A 178 -6.92 -19.15 1.18
C LEU A 178 -7.18 -17.87 0.39
N HIS A 179 -7.44 -16.78 1.10
CA HIS A 179 -7.51 -15.46 0.48
C HIS A 179 -6.12 -15.01 0.00
N ARG A 180 -6.03 -14.30 -1.13
CA ARG A 180 -4.74 -13.83 -1.71
C ARG A 180 -3.86 -13.07 -0.70
N ASN A 181 -4.49 -12.27 0.16
CA ASN A 181 -3.85 -11.52 1.24
C ASN A 181 -3.88 -12.27 2.58
N PHE A 182 -3.64 -13.59 2.60
CA PHE A 182 -3.62 -14.36 3.85
C PHE A 182 -2.36 -14.06 4.64
N TYR A 183 -2.51 -13.51 5.85
CA TYR A 183 -1.45 -13.29 6.85
C TYR A 183 -2.09 -13.23 8.24
N ASP A 184 -1.31 -13.13 9.31
CA ASP A 184 -1.81 -13.14 10.70
C ASP A 184 -2.95 -12.13 10.96
N GLY A 185 -2.93 -10.97 10.29
CA GLY A 185 -3.97 -9.94 10.43
C GLY A 185 -5.20 -10.13 9.53
N ARG A 186 -5.19 -11.15 8.65
CA ARG A 186 -6.20 -11.39 7.62
C ARG A 186 -6.26 -12.86 7.24
N GLN A 187 -6.71 -13.69 8.17
CA GLN A 187 -6.87 -15.12 7.95
C GLN A 187 -8.27 -15.43 7.41
N ILE A 188 -8.47 -15.17 6.11
CA ILE A 188 -9.74 -15.42 5.40
C ILE A 188 -9.61 -16.68 4.55
N ILE A 189 -10.59 -17.57 4.65
CA ILE A 189 -10.69 -18.78 3.82
C ILE A 189 -12.05 -18.87 3.12
N TYR A 190 -12.05 -19.53 1.97
CA TYR A 190 -13.22 -19.82 1.16
C TYR A 190 -13.44 -21.33 1.14
N LYS A 191 -14.63 -21.80 1.50
CA LYS A 191 -14.96 -23.22 1.49
C LYS A 191 -16.09 -23.52 0.53
N GLY A 192 -15.96 -24.53 -0.33
CA GLY A 192 -17.02 -24.89 -1.28
C GLY A 192 -16.55 -25.93 -2.27
N SER A 193 -17.39 -26.30 -3.24
CA SER A 193 -17.08 -27.39 -4.15
C SER A 193 -16.52 -26.95 -5.49
N TYR A 194 -15.62 -27.74 -6.03
CA TYR A 194 -15.19 -27.71 -7.43
C TYR A 194 -15.76 -28.92 -8.17
N ASN A 195 -16.06 -28.70 -9.44
CA ASN A 195 -16.43 -29.73 -10.40
C ASN A 195 -15.72 -29.40 -11.71
N ASN A 196 -14.86 -30.30 -12.17
CA ASN A 196 -14.00 -30.09 -13.36
C ASN A 196 -13.26 -28.76 -13.32
N GLY A 197 -12.61 -28.45 -12.19
CA GLY A 197 -11.77 -27.25 -12.06
C GLY A 197 -12.55 -25.95 -11.87
N THR A 198 -13.88 -26.03 -11.92
CA THR A 198 -14.78 -24.90 -11.85
C THR A 198 -15.49 -24.86 -10.50
N LYS A 199 -15.51 -23.69 -9.84
CA LYS A 199 -16.26 -23.53 -8.58
C LYS A 199 -17.75 -23.74 -8.84
N GLN A 200 -18.43 -24.55 -8.04
CA GLN A 200 -19.87 -24.77 -8.18
C GLN A 200 -20.54 -24.81 -6.82
N GLY A 201 -21.84 -24.55 -6.81
CA GLY A 201 -22.65 -24.67 -5.59
C GLY A 201 -22.40 -23.54 -4.60
N TRP A 202 -22.73 -23.80 -3.34
CA TRP A 202 -22.56 -22.83 -2.27
C TRP A 202 -21.10 -22.75 -1.81
N TRP A 203 -20.63 -21.52 -1.58
CA TRP A 203 -19.29 -21.21 -1.11
C TRP A 203 -19.34 -20.30 0.11
N ASP A 204 -18.78 -20.75 1.22
CA ASP A 204 -18.66 -20.02 2.47
C ASP A 204 -17.38 -19.19 2.52
N ILE A 205 -17.48 -17.99 3.11
CA ILE A 205 -16.32 -17.18 3.50
C ILE A 205 -16.23 -17.24 5.01
N SER A 206 -15.09 -17.68 5.52
CA SER A 206 -14.82 -17.74 6.95
C SER A 206 -13.58 -16.93 7.30
N PHE A 207 -13.58 -16.38 8.51
CA PHE A 207 -12.52 -15.54 9.03
C PHE A 207 -12.10 -16.00 10.42
N HIS A 208 -10.78 -16.06 10.63
CA HIS A 208 -10.18 -16.31 11.94
C HIS A 208 -9.63 -14.98 12.49
N SER A 209 -10.18 -14.56 13.62
CA SER A 209 -9.79 -13.31 14.27
C SER A 209 -8.71 -13.54 15.31
N TYR A 210 -7.88 -12.54 15.62
CA TYR A 210 -6.85 -12.66 16.67
C TYR A 210 -7.38 -13.13 18.04
N PHE A 211 -8.64 -12.84 18.34
CA PHE A 211 -9.27 -13.12 19.65
C PHE A 211 -10.11 -14.39 19.65
N ASP A 212 -10.27 -15.06 18.50
CA ASP A 212 -11.04 -16.29 18.40
C ASP A 212 -10.26 -17.31 17.57
N SER A 213 -9.86 -18.39 18.23
CA SER A 213 -9.09 -19.47 17.60
C SER A 213 -9.87 -20.23 16.53
N ARG A 214 -11.18 -19.97 16.37
CA ARG A 214 -12.04 -20.65 15.40
C ARG A 214 -12.37 -19.76 14.21
N PHE A 215 -12.46 -20.37 13.04
CA PHE A 215 -13.00 -19.73 11.86
C PHE A 215 -14.51 -19.49 12.00
N LYS A 216 -14.92 -18.22 11.94
CA LYS A 216 -16.32 -17.80 11.93
C LYS A 216 -16.77 -17.55 10.49
N LYS A 217 -17.94 -18.06 10.11
CA LYS A 217 -18.56 -17.77 8.80
C LYS A 217 -19.01 -16.31 8.78
N ILE A 218 -18.49 -15.53 7.84
CA ILE A 218 -18.76 -14.10 7.67
C ILE A 218 -19.44 -13.76 6.35
N GLY A 219 -19.47 -14.68 5.40
CA GLY A 219 -20.10 -14.45 4.11
C GLY A 219 -20.15 -15.70 3.24
N GLY A 220 -20.38 -15.49 1.94
CA GLY A 220 -20.55 -16.56 0.98
C GLY A 220 -21.63 -16.29 -0.06
N GLY A 221 -21.84 -17.26 -0.94
CA GLY A 221 -22.89 -17.26 -1.95
C GLY A 221 -22.79 -18.44 -2.90
N TYR A 222 -23.57 -18.42 -3.98
CA TYR A 222 -23.70 -19.55 -4.90
C TYR A 222 -22.98 -19.31 -6.24
N TYR A 223 -22.25 -20.31 -6.73
CA TYR A 223 -21.71 -20.38 -8.09
C TYR A 223 -22.57 -21.31 -8.96
N ASN A 224 -22.89 -20.86 -10.17
CA ASN A 224 -23.62 -21.66 -11.15
C ASN A 224 -22.72 -22.75 -11.80
N ARG A 225 -23.28 -23.51 -12.75
CA ARG A 225 -22.56 -24.61 -13.42
C ARG A 225 -21.33 -24.14 -14.22
N ASP A 226 -21.33 -22.90 -14.69
CA ASP A 226 -20.21 -22.29 -15.42
C ASP A 226 -19.17 -21.65 -14.48
N GLY A 227 -19.34 -21.79 -13.17
CA GLY A 227 -18.48 -21.17 -12.15
C GLY A 227 -18.58 -19.67 -12.04
N LYS A 228 -19.72 -19.12 -12.43
CA LYS A 228 -20.04 -17.70 -12.27
C LYS A 228 -20.90 -17.51 -11.02
N LYS A 229 -20.62 -16.45 -10.26
CA LYS A 229 -21.43 -16.07 -9.09
C LYS A 229 -22.88 -15.81 -9.51
N ASN A 230 -23.83 -16.30 -8.72
CA ASN A 230 -25.25 -16.15 -9.00
C ASN A 230 -26.05 -16.08 -7.69
N GLY A 231 -27.14 -15.30 -7.66
CA GLY A 231 -27.99 -15.10 -6.49
C GLY A 231 -27.37 -14.19 -5.43
N LYS A 232 -27.82 -14.33 -4.18
CA LYS A 232 -27.36 -13.48 -3.06
C LYS A 232 -25.93 -13.81 -2.65
N TRP A 233 -25.14 -12.78 -2.40
CA TRP A 233 -23.75 -12.87 -2.00
C TRP A 233 -23.43 -11.92 -0.85
N ILE A 234 -22.53 -12.37 0.02
CA ILE A 234 -21.86 -11.58 1.04
C ILE A 234 -20.35 -11.72 0.78
N GLU A 235 -19.69 -10.64 0.41
CA GLU A 235 -18.28 -10.57 0.06
C GLU A 235 -17.47 -9.84 1.12
N VAL A 236 -16.17 -10.13 1.19
CA VAL A 236 -15.21 -9.36 1.97
C VAL A 236 -14.60 -8.26 1.11
N SER A 237 -14.50 -7.05 1.66
CA SER A 237 -13.80 -5.94 0.99
C SER A 237 -12.32 -6.24 0.80
N GLU A 238 -11.69 -5.61 -0.20
CA GLU A 238 -10.25 -5.65 -0.37
C GLU A 238 -9.50 -5.10 0.85
N ASN A 239 -10.12 -4.20 1.61
CA ASN A 239 -9.57 -3.63 2.84
C ASN A 239 -9.98 -4.39 4.12
N PHE A 240 -10.53 -5.60 3.99
CA PHE A 240 -10.87 -6.42 5.15
C PHE A 240 -9.60 -6.86 5.91
N TRP A 241 -9.54 -6.61 7.21
CA TRP A 241 -8.55 -7.14 8.15
C TRP A 241 -9.12 -7.19 9.57
N ASN A 242 -8.36 -7.71 10.54
CA ASN A 242 -8.80 -7.89 11.94
C ASN A 242 -9.45 -6.65 12.58
N GLY A 243 -8.93 -5.44 12.32
CA GLY A 243 -9.47 -4.18 12.85
C GLY A 243 -10.42 -3.44 11.92
N CYS A 244 -10.67 -3.92 10.70
CA CYS A 244 -11.63 -3.32 9.77
C CYS A 244 -12.33 -4.42 8.97
N GLN A 245 -13.53 -4.79 9.40
CA GLN A 245 -14.28 -5.89 8.80
C GLN A 245 -15.41 -5.32 7.93
N ILE A 246 -15.09 -5.00 6.67
CA ILE A 246 -16.06 -4.50 5.71
C ILE A 246 -16.60 -5.65 4.85
N LEU A 247 -17.92 -5.85 4.89
CA LEU A 247 -18.65 -6.79 4.05
C LEU A 247 -19.48 -6.06 2.99
N GLU A 248 -19.61 -6.66 1.81
CA GLU A 248 -20.51 -6.18 0.75
C GLU A 248 -21.59 -7.23 0.49
N LYS A 249 -22.86 -6.84 0.59
CA LYS A 249 -24.02 -7.73 0.41
C LYS A 249 -24.82 -7.31 -0.81
N GLY A 250 -25.16 -8.24 -1.69
CA GLY A 250 -25.98 -7.95 -2.85
C GLY A 250 -26.29 -9.18 -3.69
N GLU A 251 -26.62 -8.98 -4.95
CA GLU A 251 -26.97 -10.06 -5.88
C GLU A 251 -26.02 -10.09 -7.09
N TYR A 252 -25.69 -11.30 -7.52
CA TYR A 252 -25.03 -11.58 -8.78
C TYR A 252 -25.97 -12.26 -9.77
N ARG A 253 -25.78 -11.98 -11.05
CA ARG A 253 -26.37 -12.74 -12.17
C ARG A 253 -25.28 -13.06 -13.17
N ASN A 254 -24.99 -14.35 -13.34
CA ASN A 254 -23.95 -14.84 -14.26
C ASN A 254 -22.60 -14.13 -14.09
N GLY A 255 -22.18 -13.94 -12.84
CA GLY A 255 -20.89 -13.35 -12.49
C GLY A 255 -20.89 -11.83 -12.43
N LEU A 256 -22.00 -11.17 -12.77
CA LEU A 256 -22.13 -9.71 -12.78
C LEU A 256 -22.97 -9.23 -11.59
N LYS A 257 -22.49 -8.23 -10.84
CA LYS A 257 -23.22 -7.56 -9.76
C LYS A 257 -24.45 -6.86 -10.34
N ILE A 258 -25.60 -7.06 -9.70
CA ILE A 258 -26.86 -6.43 -10.07
C ILE A 258 -27.61 -5.94 -8.83
N GLY A 259 -28.53 -5.00 -9.04
CA GLY A 259 -29.45 -4.55 -8.01
C GLY A 259 -28.76 -3.80 -6.88
N ILE A 260 -29.41 -3.79 -5.71
CA ILE A 260 -28.93 -3.06 -4.55
C ILE A 260 -27.78 -3.83 -3.88
N TRP A 261 -26.73 -3.09 -3.54
CA TRP A 261 -25.56 -3.55 -2.80
C TRP A 261 -25.36 -2.71 -1.55
N GLU A 262 -25.24 -3.37 -0.41
CA GLU A 262 -24.98 -2.79 0.90
C GLU A 262 -23.53 -3.00 1.29
N SER A 263 -22.88 -1.98 1.83
CA SER A 263 -21.60 -2.11 2.52
C SER A 263 -21.85 -2.05 4.02
N GLN A 264 -21.29 -2.99 4.77
CA GLN A 264 -21.46 -3.07 6.21
C GLN A 264 -20.09 -3.14 6.91
N LEU A 265 -19.89 -2.34 7.96
CA LEU A 265 -18.66 -2.31 8.76
C LEU A 265 -18.94 -2.92 10.12
N LYS A 266 -18.10 -3.85 10.54
CA LYS A 266 -18.01 -4.27 11.93
C LYS A 266 -16.75 -3.65 12.54
N GLU A 267 -16.96 -2.82 13.55
CA GLU A 267 -15.90 -2.17 14.31
C GLU A 267 -15.29 -3.15 15.32
N TYR A 268 -14.08 -2.88 15.79
CA TYR A 268 -13.37 -3.77 16.70
C TYR A 268 -14.09 -3.98 18.05
N ILE A 269 -14.81 -2.96 18.52
CA ILE A 269 -15.46 -2.93 19.84
C ILE A 269 -16.92 -3.42 19.77
N ASP A 270 -17.53 -3.41 18.59
CA ASP A 270 -18.95 -3.75 18.39
C ASP A 270 -19.07 -5.07 17.62
N ASP A 271 -19.83 -6.01 18.17
CA ASP A 271 -20.04 -7.28 17.51
C ASP A 271 -21.01 -7.18 16.31
N ASN A 272 -21.71 -6.06 16.16
CA ASN A 272 -22.70 -5.83 15.12
C ASN A 272 -22.13 -5.14 13.88
N TYR A 273 -22.69 -5.49 12.72
CA TYR A 273 -22.40 -4.82 11.45
C TYR A 273 -23.29 -3.58 11.30
N LYS A 274 -22.68 -2.42 11.07
CA LYS A 274 -23.35 -1.15 10.77
C LYS A 274 -23.38 -0.91 9.26
N LEU A 275 -24.51 -0.48 8.73
CA LEU A 275 -24.63 -0.09 7.32
C LEU A 275 -23.85 1.21 7.09
N ILE A 276 -22.88 1.18 6.18
CA ILE A 276 -21.94 2.29 5.88
C ILE A 276 -21.97 2.73 4.42
N GLY A 277 -22.62 1.95 3.56
CA GLY A 277 -22.72 2.23 2.15
C GLY A 277 -23.90 1.51 1.52
N LEU A 278 -24.43 2.10 0.46
CA LEU A 278 -25.58 1.59 -0.27
C LEU A 278 -25.50 2.09 -1.70
N GLY A 279 -25.79 1.23 -2.67
CA GLY A 279 -25.89 1.65 -4.05
C GLY A 279 -26.47 0.58 -4.96
N CYS A 280 -26.68 0.92 -6.22
CA CYS A 280 -27.25 -0.01 -7.20
C CYS A 280 -26.25 -0.31 -8.32
N TYR A 281 -26.12 -1.58 -8.69
CA TYR A 281 -25.41 -2.01 -9.88
C TYR A 281 -26.39 -2.31 -11.02
N ASN A 282 -26.08 -1.78 -12.20
CA ASN A 282 -26.64 -2.22 -13.47
C ASN A 282 -25.55 -2.98 -14.22
N ILE A 283 -25.54 -4.31 -14.12
CA ILE A 283 -24.61 -5.20 -14.84
C ILE A 283 -23.14 -4.81 -14.57
N ASP A 284 -22.66 -5.04 -13.35
CA ASP A 284 -21.32 -4.68 -12.85
C ASP A 284 -20.95 -3.19 -12.86
N ARG A 285 -21.83 -2.32 -13.37
CA ARG A 285 -21.61 -0.87 -13.37
C ARG A 285 -22.45 -0.20 -12.29
N LYS A 286 -21.80 0.61 -11.46
CA LYS A 286 -22.49 1.45 -10.48
C LYS A 286 -23.46 2.39 -11.20
N ASN A 287 -24.67 2.50 -10.70
CA ASN A 287 -25.73 3.33 -11.26
C ASN A 287 -26.64 3.91 -10.16
N GLY A 288 -27.22 5.08 -10.40
CA GLY A 288 -28.14 5.74 -9.46
C GLY A 288 -27.45 6.34 -8.24
N LYS A 289 -28.18 6.47 -7.13
CA LYS A 289 -27.67 7.06 -5.89
C LYS A 289 -26.76 6.08 -5.15
N TRP A 290 -25.64 6.59 -4.64
CA TRP A 290 -24.64 5.84 -3.90
C TRP A 290 -24.25 6.54 -2.61
N ILE A 291 -23.97 5.74 -1.59
CA ILE A 291 -23.33 6.11 -0.33
C ILE A 291 -22.06 5.27 -0.25
N GLU A 292 -20.90 5.91 -0.18
CA GLU A 292 -19.59 5.26 -0.17
C GLU A 292 -18.75 5.73 1.01
N ILE A 293 -17.98 4.84 1.64
CA ILE A 293 -16.97 5.28 2.60
C ILE A 293 -15.88 6.06 1.86
N HIS A 294 -15.44 7.16 2.45
CA HIS A 294 -14.27 7.89 1.96
C HIS A 294 -12.99 7.04 2.10
N GLN A 295 -12.25 6.85 0.99
CA GLN A 295 -11.10 5.93 0.94
C GLN A 295 -10.04 6.23 2.00
N LYS A 296 -9.73 7.51 2.24
CA LYS A 296 -8.70 7.89 3.22
C LYS A 296 -9.10 7.51 4.64
N SER A 297 -10.39 7.46 4.93
CA SER A 297 -10.89 7.08 6.24
C SER A 297 -10.62 5.60 6.57
N MET A 298 -10.33 4.75 5.56
CA MET A 298 -9.92 3.36 5.77
C MET A 298 -8.44 3.20 6.13
N SER A 299 -7.57 4.12 5.70
CA SER A 299 -6.12 3.97 5.89
C SER A 299 -5.64 4.31 7.32
N PHE A 300 -6.44 5.03 8.12
CA PHE A 300 -6.08 5.46 9.48
C PHE A 300 -6.41 4.43 10.59
N ILE A 301 -7.03 3.29 10.26
CA ILE A 301 -7.58 2.34 11.26
C ILE A 301 -6.48 1.53 11.98
N HIS A 302 -5.19 1.76 11.73
CA HIS A 302 -4.12 1.11 12.50
C HIS A 302 -4.03 1.56 13.96
N SER A 303 -4.62 2.70 14.32
CA SER A 303 -4.72 3.14 15.71
C SER A 303 -6.08 2.73 16.29
N LYS A 304 -6.08 2.19 17.52
CA LYS A 304 -7.26 1.74 18.30
C LYS A 304 -8.37 2.80 18.48
N TYR A 305 -8.16 4.03 18.02
CA TYR A 305 -9.02 5.18 18.33
C TYR A 305 -9.60 5.90 17.11
N PHE A 306 -9.34 5.45 15.88
CA PHE A 306 -9.88 6.14 14.71
C PHE A 306 -11.17 5.50 14.21
N GLU A 307 -12.28 6.09 14.65
CA GLU A 307 -13.57 5.87 14.05
C GLU A 307 -13.61 6.54 12.67
N CYS A 308 -13.63 5.73 11.62
CA CYS A 308 -13.82 6.17 10.24
C CYS A 308 -15.25 6.69 10.06
N LYS A 309 -15.42 8.00 9.75
CA LYS A 309 -16.76 8.63 9.76
C LYS A 309 -17.06 9.57 8.60
N ILE A 310 -16.36 9.47 7.47
CA ILE A 310 -16.76 10.22 6.27
C ILE A 310 -17.40 9.27 5.26
N ILE A 311 -18.64 9.59 4.90
CA ILE A 311 -19.31 9.00 3.74
C ILE A 311 -19.44 10.03 2.63
N ASN A 312 -19.40 9.56 1.39
CA ASN A 312 -19.67 10.34 0.20
C ASN A 312 -21.01 9.91 -0.36
N VAL A 313 -21.89 10.88 -0.63
CA VAL A 313 -23.21 10.65 -1.21
C VAL A 313 -23.28 11.33 -2.56
N GLY A 314 -23.70 10.62 -3.59
CA GLY A 314 -23.88 11.20 -4.91
C GLY A 314 -24.48 10.20 -5.90
N ASN A 315 -24.37 10.49 -7.19
CA ASN A 315 -24.91 9.62 -8.23
C ASN A 315 -23.82 9.03 -9.13
N TYR A 316 -24.09 7.82 -9.60
CA TYR A 316 -23.35 7.14 -10.65
C TYR A 316 -24.20 6.95 -11.90
N LYS A 317 -23.55 6.90 -13.06
CA LYS A 317 -24.11 6.47 -14.34
C LYS A 317 -23.06 5.67 -15.09
N GLU A 318 -23.38 4.41 -15.42
CA GLU A 318 -22.48 3.50 -16.14
C GLU A 318 -21.07 3.36 -15.49
N GLY A 319 -21.01 3.37 -14.16
CA GLY A 319 -19.76 3.26 -13.41
C GLY A 319 -19.01 4.59 -13.22
N LEU A 320 -19.49 5.70 -13.77
CA LEU A 320 -18.91 7.03 -13.62
C LEU A 320 -19.68 7.86 -12.59
N LYS A 321 -18.97 8.60 -11.73
CA LYS A 321 -19.58 9.58 -10.81
C LYS A 321 -20.14 10.74 -11.63
N ILE A 322 -21.36 11.16 -11.36
CA ILE A 322 -22.00 12.28 -12.06
C ILE A 322 -22.70 13.23 -11.08
N GLY A 323 -22.82 14.50 -11.49
CA GLY A 323 -23.56 15.51 -10.74
C GLY A 323 -22.93 15.82 -9.39
N ASN A 324 -23.76 16.33 -8.47
CA ASN A 324 -23.30 16.74 -7.16
C ASN A 324 -23.00 15.55 -6.25
N TRP A 325 -21.84 15.61 -5.62
CA TRP A 325 -21.37 14.68 -4.60
C TRP A 325 -21.07 15.46 -3.33
N ILE A 326 -21.56 15.00 -2.19
CA ILE A 326 -21.32 15.58 -0.88
C ILE A 326 -20.56 14.61 0.02
N SER A 327 -19.68 15.13 0.86
CA SER A 327 -19.01 14.37 1.92
C SER A 327 -19.64 14.75 3.25
N ILE A 328 -20.09 13.76 4.01
CA ILE A 328 -20.81 13.92 5.27
C ILE A 328 -20.01 13.26 6.40
N ASP A 329 -19.83 13.99 7.49
CA ASP A 329 -19.31 13.47 8.76
C ASP A 329 -20.44 12.73 9.49
N GLN A 330 -20.33 11.41 9.64
CA GLN A 330 -21.34 10.55 10.25
C GLN A 330 -21.56 10.82 11.74
N GLN A 331 -20.64 11.46 12.48
CA GLN A 331 -20.92 11.82 13.89
C GLN A 331 -21.86 12.99 13.98
N THR A 332 -21.57 14.00 13.16
CA THR A 332 -22.17 15.32 13.30
C THR A 332 -23.24 15.58 12.26
N GLU A 333 -23.40 14.65 11.31
CA GLU A 333 -24.27 14.72 10.13
C GLU A 333 -24.02 15.98 9.25
N ASN A 334 -22.90 16.66 9.49
CA ASN A 334 -22.55 17.87 8.77
C ASN A 334 -21.95 17.55 7.40
N ILE A 335 -22.29 18.37 6.41
CA ILE A 335 -21.61 18.38 5.11
C ILE A 335 -20.26 19.07 5.28
N ILE A 336 -19.19 18.32 5.02
CA ILE A 336 -17.81 18.77 5.22
C ILE A 336 -17.06 18.97 3.90
N GLY A 337 -17.63 18.48 2.81
CA GLY A 337 -16.98 18.50 1.51
C GLY A 337 -17.91 18.12 0.37
N GLY A 338 -17.33 18.00 -0.83
CA GLY A 338 -18.06 17.68 -2.04
C GLY A 338 -17.76 18.61 -3.22
N GLY A 339 -18.47 18.37 -4.31
CA GLY A 339 -18.44 19.15 -5.54
C GLY A 339 -19.15 18.41 -6.68
N ASP A 340 -19.04 18.92 -7.89
CA ASP A 340 -19.75 18.35 -9.05
C ASP A 340 -18.83 17.52 -9.95
N TYR A 341 -19.38 16.43 -10.49
CA TYR A 341 -18.80 15.67 -11.59
C TYR A 341 -19.56 15.92 -12.89
N ASN A 342 -18.83 15.99 -14.00
CA ASN A 342 -19.43 16.02 -15.34
C ASN A 342 -19.88 14.62 -15.81
N GLN A 343 -20.44 14.52 -17.01
CA GLN A 343 -20.93 13.24 -17.58
C GLN A 343 -19.82 12.22 -17.87
N ASN A 344 -18.56 12.66 -17.92
CA ASN A 344 -17.39 11.80 -18.15
C ASN A 344 -16.74 11.34 -16.84
N GLY A 345 -17.33 11.62 -15.68
CA GLY A 345 -16.75 11.25 -14.38
C GLY A 345 -15.63 12.18 -13.91
N GLN A 346 -15.47 13.36 -14.51
CA GLN A 346 -14.42 14.30 -14.14
C GLN A 346 -14.98 15.38 -13.20
N LYS A 347 -14.19 15.76 -12.19
CA LYS A 347 -14.52 16.86 -11.28
C LYS A 347 -14.60 18.19 -12.04
N LEU A 348 -15.56 19.02 -11.65
CA LEU A 348 -15.83 20.33 -12.20
C LEU A 348 -16.21 21.31 -11.09
N GLY A 349 -15.86 22.59 -11.26
CA GLY A 349 -16.34 23.67 -10.40
C GLY A 349 -15.63 23.70 -9.05
N ILE A 350 -16.29 24.26 -8.03
CA ILE A 350 -15.71 24.35 -6.69
C ILE A 350 -15.81 23.00 -5.99
N TRP A 351 -14.69 22.55 -5.43
CA TRP A 351 -14.59 21.34 -4.65
C TRP A 351 -14.04 21.63 -3.25
N VAL A 352 -14.52 20.86 -2.29
CA VAL A 352 -13.97 20.76 -0.94
C VAL A 352 -13.63 19.29 -0.69
N GLU A 353 -12.35 18.98 -0.53
CA GLU A 353 -11.83 17.63 -0.35
C GLU A 353 -11.40 17.42 1.11
N ALA A 354 -11.86 16.36 1.75
CA ALA A 354 -11.35 15.96 3.06
C ALA A 354 -9.99 15.27 2.89
N GLU A 355 -8.93 15.82 3.48
CA GLU A 355 -7.56 15.29 3.35
C GLU A 355 -7.23 14.35 4.52
N ASP A 356 -7.30 14.88 5.73
CA ASP A 356 -7.22 14.16 7.00
C ASP A 356 -8.35 14.68 7.88
N TYR A 357 -9.18 13.78 8.38
CA TYR A 357 -10.39 14.15 9.09
C TYR A 357 -10.59 13.19 10.25
N SER A 358 -10.06 13.60 11.39
CA SER A 358 -10.27 12.99 12.69
C SER A 358 -11.17 13.87 13.56
N SER A 359 -11.57 13.37 14.73
CA SER A 359 -12.29 14.16 15.73
C SER A 359 -11.51 15.39 16.21
N LEU A 360 -10.19 15.36 16.05
CA LEU A 360 -9.23 16.32 16.54
C LEU A 360 -8.80 17.32 15.43
N SER A 361 -8.51 16.80 14.24
CA SER A 361 -8.05 17.57 13.08
C SER A 361 -8.99 17.40 11.89
N LYS A 362 -9.65 18.48 11.45
CA LYS A 362 -10.51 18.51 10.25
C LYS A 362 -9.82 19.29 9.14
N ILE A 363 -9.00 18.60 8.35
CA ILE A 363 -8.26 19.19 7.23
C ILE A 363 -9.07 19.03 5.95
N THR A 364 -9.39 20.16 5.33
CA THR A 364 -10.02 20.22 4.01
C THR A 364 -9.18 21.01 3.01
N GLN A 365 -9.29 20.65 1.73
CA GLN A 365 -8.73 21.43 0.63
C GLN A 365 -9.87 21.98 -0.21
N LYS A 366 -9.92 23.30 -0.42
CA LYS A 366 -10.94 23.96 -1.21
C LYS A 366 -10.33 24.63 -2.44
N GLY A 367 -10.90 24.40 -3.61
CA GLY A 367 -10.47 25.08 -4.84
C GLY A 367 -11.34 24.72 -6.03
N ARG A 368 -10.91 25.08 -7.24
CA ARG A 368 -11.65 24.83 -8.47
C ARG A 368 -11.05 23.66 -9.26
N TYR A 369 -11.93 22.88 -9.88
CA TYR A 369 -11.62 21.90 -10.90
C TYR A 369 -12.12 22.35 -12.28
N VAL A 370 -11.32 22.08 -13.31
CA VAL A 370 -11.67 22.23 -14.72
C VAL A 370 -11.22 20.98 -15.46
N ASN A 371 -12.17 20.28 -16.09
CA ASN A 371 -11.93 19.01 -16.82
C ASN A 371 -11.17 17.95 -16.01
N GLY A 372 -11.44 17.86 -14.70
CA GLY A 372 -10.77 16.92 -13.80
C GLY A 372 -9.42 17.39 -13.23
N ASN A 373 -8.89 18.53 -13.68
CA ASN A 373 -7.65 19.11 -13.18
C ASN A 373 -7.91 20.21 -12.15
N LYS A 374 -7.08 20.29 -11.10
CA LYS A 374 -7.11 21.41 -10.14
C LYS A 374 -6.63 22.67 -10.84
N GLU A 375 -7.34 23.78 -10.73
CA GLU A 375 -6.96 25.03 -11.38
C GLU A 375 -7.12 26.22 -10.43
N GLY A 376 -6.23 27.21 -10.55
CA GLY A 376 -6.28 28.45 -9.80
C GLY A 376 -5.98 28.27 -8.31
N GLN A 377 -6.56 29.13 -7.48
CA GLN A 377 -6.27 29.16 -6.05
C GLN A 377 -6.91 27.97 -5.31
N TRP A 378 -6.09 27.29 -4.54
CA TRP A 378 -6.47 26.23 -3.62
C TRP A 378 -6.07 26.61 -2.19
N GLN A 379 -6.96 26.35 -1.25
CA GLN A 379 -6.81 26.67 0.17
C GLN A 379 -6.79 25.37 0.98
N ILE A 380 -5.88 25.27 1.94
CA ILE A 380 -5.88 24.21 2.94
C ILE A 380 -6.46 24.81 4.22
N ASN A 381 -7.53 24.22 4.74
CA ASN A 381 -8.21 24.67 5.95
C ASN A 381 -8.10 23.62 7.03
N LEU A 382 -7.75 24.03 8.25
CA LEU A 382 -7.84 23.26 9.48
C LEU A 382 -8.99 23.83 10.30
N ASN A 383 -10.01 23.02 10.60
CA ASN A 383 -11.17 23.46 11.38
C ASN A 383 -11.80 24.76 10.81
N ASN A 384 -11.95 24.82 9.48
CA ASN A 384 -12.42 25.98 8.69
C ASN A 384 -11.51 27.23 8.70
N GLN A 385 -10.35 27.19 9.37
CA GLN A 385 -9.35 28.25 9.29
C GLN A 385 -8.33 27.94 8.19
N LYS A 386 -8.10 28.88 7.27
CA LYS A 386 -7.07 28.74 6.24
C LYS A 386 -5.68 28.69 6.89
N ILE A 387 -4.99 27.57 6.71
CA ILE A 387 -3.61 27.35 7.18
C ILE A 387 -2.61 27.28 6.02
N GLY A 388 -3.07 27.05 4.80
CA GLY A 388 -2.16 26.94 3.66
C GLY A 388 -2.84 26.94 2.30
N GLY A 389 -2.17 26.33 1.32
CA GLY A 389 -2.59 26.29 -0.07
C GLY A 389 -1.66 27.03 -1.02
N GLY A 390 -2.11 27.25 -2.26
CA GLY A 390 -1.33 27.88 -3.32
C GLY A 390 -2.11 27.89 -4.64
N ASN A 391 -1.44 28.05 -5.77
CA ASN A 391 -2.09 28.06 -7.09
C ASN A 391 -1.72 26.84 -7.93
N TYR A 392 -2.68 26.33 -8.70
CA TYR A 392 -2.45 25.41 -9.80
C TYR A 392 -2.57 26.14 -11.13
N ASN A 393 -1.77 25.75 -12.12
CA ASN A 393 -1.91 26.22 -13.51
C ASN A 393 -3.03 25.45 -14.25
N ASP A 394 -3.23 25.79 -15.52
CA ASP A 394 -4.19 25.18 -16.45
C ASP A 394 -3.96 23.68 -16.70
N ARG A 395 -2.74 23.19 -16.44
CA ARG A 395 -2.37 21.77 -16.54
C ARG A 395 -2.55 20.99 -15.24
N GLY A 396 -3.07 21.61 -14.17
CA GLY A 396 -3.20 20.92 -12.89
C GLY A 396 -1.91 20.81 -12.07
N LEU A 397 -0.87 21.56 -12.44
CA LEU A 397 0.43 21.55 -11.78
C LEU A 397 0.54 22.72 -10.80
N LYS A 398 1.13 22.48 -9.63
CA LYS A 398 1.39 23.52 -8.63
C LYS A 398 2.32 24.59 -9.23
N PHE A 399 2.01 25.85 -8.96
CA PHE A 399 2.77 27.00 -9.45
C PHE A 399 2.79 28.14 -8.42
N GLY A 400 3.91 28.86 -8.36
CA GLY A 400 4.10 30.00 -7.47
C GLY A 400 4.27 29.59 -6.01
N GLN A 401 3.93 30.50 -5.09
CA GLN A 401 4.06 30.27 -3.66
C GLN A 401 3.04 29.22 -3.17
N TRP A 402 3.51 28.32 -2.32
CA TRP A 402 2.72 27.26 -1.70
C TRP A 402 3.03 27.13 -0.21
N ILE A 403 2.00 26.81 0.54
CA ILE A 403 2.08 26.37 1.93
C ILE A 403 1.49 24.96 1.97
N GLU A 404 2.33 23.96 2.25
CA GLU A 404 1.96 22.56 2.37
C GLU A 404 1.89 22.12 3.82
N ILE A 405 1.04 21.14 4.12
CA ILE A 405 1.02 20.45 5.42
C ILE A 405 1.99 19.27 5.39
N TYR A 406 2.55 18.92 6.55
CA TYR A 406 3.35 17.71 6.70
C TYR A 406 2.51 16.44 6.54
N ASP A 407 3.10 15.36 6.03
CA ASP A 407 2.38 14.10 5.83
C ASP A 407 1.91 13.48 7.15
N LYS A 408 2.62 13.78 8.26
CA LYS A 408 2.20 13.44 9.62
C LYS A 408 1.58 14.64 10.33
N PHE A 409 0.82 15.46 9.62
CA PHE A 409 0.10 16.58 10.23
C PHE A 409 -1.04 16.05 11.09
N TRP A 410 -1.02 16.37 12.37
CA TRP A 410 -2.09 16.08 13.34
C TRP A 410 -2.04 17.12 14.45
N ASP A 411 -2.94 17.04 15.44
CA ASP A 411 -3.06 18.06 16.49
C ASP A 411 -1.78 18.36 17.26
N TYR A 412 -0.91 17.36 17.42
CA TYR A 412 0.38 17.49 18.10
C TYR A 412 1.56 17.65 17.13
N CYS A 413 1.33 17.71 15.82
CA CYS A 413 2.36 17.97 14.83
C CYS A 413 1.80 18.86 13.72
N LYS A 414 1.76 20.16 13.97
CA LYS A 414 1.25 21.16 13.02
C LYS A 414 2.40 21.78 12.24
N VAL A 415 3.03 20.98 11.38
CA VAL A 415 4.17 21.41 10.56
C VAL A 415 3.68 21.84 9.18
N LEU A 416 4.11 23.04 8.75
CA LEU A 416 3.91 23.57 7.41
C LEU A 416 5.24 23.74 6.66
N PHE A 417 5.20 23.52 5.35
CA PHE A 417 6.30 23.81 4.43
C PHE A 417 5.93 24.97 3.52
N VAL A 418 6.72 26.03 3.52
CA VAL A 418 6.46 27.24 2.73
C VAL A 418 7.54 27.38 1.68
N GLY A 419 7.17 27.50 0.40
CA GLY A 419 8.14 27.69 -0.67
C GLY A 419 7.48 27.91 -2.03
N ASN A 420 8.26 27.78 -3.10
CA ASN A 420 7.77 28.00 -4.46
C ASN A 420 7.76 26.72 -5.30
N TYR A 421 6.79 26.67 -6.20
CA TYR A 421 6.65 25.67 -7.24
C TYR A 421 6.79 26.29 -8.63
N LYS A 422 7.39 25.54 -9.56
CA LYS A 422 7.37 25.81 -11.00
C LYS A 422 6.97 24.53 -11.72
N GLU A 423 5.81 24.54 -12.37
CA GLU A 423 5.29 23.40 -13.14
C GLU A 423 5.24 22.09 -12.33
N GLY A 424 4.83 22.16 -11.07
CA GLY A 424 4.74 21.00 -10.18
C GLY A 424 6.07 20.58 -9.53
N ILE A 425 7.18 21.26 -9.84
CA ILE A 425 8.50 21.02 -9.26
C ILE A 425 8.76 22.05 -8.14
N LYS A 426 9.20 21.58 -6.96
CA LYS A 426 9.65 22.46 -5.87
C LYS A 426 10.94 23.15 -6.28
N ILE A 427 11.02 24.47 -6.13
CA ILE A 427 12.21 25.25 -6.50
C ILE A 427 12.55 26.27 -5.42
N GLY A 428 13.82 26.70 -5.39
CA GLY A 428 14.31 27.76 -4.53
C GLY A 428 14.23 27.41 -3.05
N ASP A 429 14.15 28.44 -2.21
CA ASP A 429 14.14 28.27 -0.76
C ASP A 429 12.78 27.81 -0.25
N TRP A 430 12.84 26.88 0.70
CA TRP A 430 11.73 26.31 1.42
C TRP A 430 11.96 26.43 2.91
N GLU A 431 10.94 26.86 3.64
CA GLU A 431 10.96 27.03 5.09
C GLU A 431 10.07 25.99 5.75
N VAL A 432 10.47 25.54 6.94
CA VAL A 432 9.71 24.62 7.79
C VAL A 432 9.20 25.38 9.00
N HIS A 433 7.88 25.46 9.14
CA HIS A 433 7.20 26.16 10.22
C HIS A 433 6.47 25.17 11.11
N PHE A 434 6.59 25.31 12.43
CA PHE A 434 5.88 24.49 13.42
C PHE A 434 4.95 25.37 14.24
N TYR A 435 3.64 25.08 14.20
CA TYR A 435 2.64 25.81 14.99
C TYR A 435 2.54 25.25 16.40
N GLN A 436 2.83 26.10 17.38
CA GLN A 436 2.60 25.81 18.79
C GLN A 436 1.13 26.05 19.16
N GLN A 437 0.74 25.69 20.39
CA GLN A 437 -0.65 25.78 20.87
C GLN A 437 -1.24 27.19 20.76
N ASP A 438 -0.41 28.23 20.86
CA ASP A 438 -0.81 29.64 20.79
C ASP A 438 -0.99 30.17 19.36
N ASN A 439 -1.06 29.29 18.35
CA ASN A 439 -1.11 29.61 16.92
C ASN A 439 0.09 30.41 16.38
N ASN A 440 1.14 30.61 17.18
CA ASN A 440 2.41 31.16 16.71
C ASN A 440 3.19 30.08 15.96
N SER A 441 3.60 30.40 14.73
CA SER A 441 4.49 29.55 13.93
C SER A 441 5.94 29.85 14.26
N LEU A 442 6.69 28.83 14.68
CA LEU A 442 8.14 28.88 14.82
C LEU A 442 8.79 28.34 13.54
N LYS A 443 9.69 29.11 12.92
CA LYS A 443 10.54 28.60 11.85
C LYS A 443 11.58 27.65 12.46
N ILE A 444 11.42 26.36 12.22
CA ILE A 444 12.26 25.29 12.79
C ILE A 444 13.27 24.71 11.80
N GLY A 445 13.20 25.13 10.53
CA GLY A 445 14.10 24.60 9.51
C GLY A 445 13.99 25.32 8.17
N LYS A 446 14.91 24.99 7.27
CA LYS A 446 14.91 25.47 5.89
C LYS A 446 15.67 24.52 4.96
N GLY A 447 15.54 24.72 3.66
CA GLY A 447 16.37 24.09 2.64
C GLY A 447 16.10 24.65 1.26
N THR A 448 16.98 24.36 0.30
CA THR A 448 16.87 24.88 -1.07
C THR A 448 16.73 23.74 -2.08
N TYR A 449 15.81 23.88 -3.03
CA TYR A 449 15.72 23.02 -4.20
C TYR A 449 16.30 23.72 -5.42
N ASN A 450 17.00 22.95 -6.27
CA ASN A 450 17.43 23.44 -7.59
C ASN A 450 16.27 23.41 -8.60
N ASP A 451 16.50 23.88 -9.82
CA ASP A 451 15.49 23.93 -10.89
C ASP A 451 14.99 22.55 -11.37
N LEU A 452 15.69 21.47 -10.99
CA LEU A 452 15.29 20.09 -11.25
C LEU A 452 14.49 19.47 -10.08
N GLY A 453 14.20 20.24 -9.03
CA GLY A 453 13.50 19.76 -7.85
C GLY A 453 14.34 18.88 -6.92
N MET A 454 15.65 18.91 -7.05
CA MET A 454 16.56 18.19 -6.17
C MET A 454 16.98 19.08 -5.01
N LYS A 455 16.98 18.51 -3.80
CA LYS A 455 17.53 19.17 -2.61
C LYS A 455 19.00 19.52 -2.85
N THR A 456 19.41 20.73 -2.51
CA THR A 456 20.78 21.22 -2.58
C THR A 456 21.10 22.14 -1.39
N GLY A 457 22.37 22.23 -1.02
CA GLY A 457 22.84 23.11 0.05
C GLY A 457 22.47 22.62 1.45
N GLN A 458 22.37 23.54 2.42
CA GLN A 458 22.01 23.22 3.80
C GLN A 458 20.52 22.89 3.93
N TRP A 459 20.20 21.85 4.70
CA TRP A 459 18.84 21.35 4.89
C TRP A 459 18.57 21.02 6.34
N THR A 460 17.34 21.33 6.77
CA THR A 460 16.76 20.80 8.01
C THR A 460 15.69 19.77 7.66
N GLU A 461 15.84 18.54 8.15
CA GLU A 461 14.86 17.46 8.04
C GLU A 461 14.19 17.18 9.37
N LEU A 462 12.94 16.74 9.33
CA LEU A 462 12.21 16.31 10.53
C LEU A 462 12.32 14.81 10.69
N SER A 463 12.50 14.34 11.92
CA SER A 463 12.40 12.92 12.24
C SER A 463 11.02 12.35 11.89
N GLU A 464 10.98 11.07 11.56
CA GLU A 464 9.74 10.33 11.43
C GLU A 464 8.91 10.36 12.72
N THR A 465 9.56 10.46 13.87
CA THR A 465 8.89 10.57 15.17
C THR A 465 8.68 12.01 15.60
N PHE A 466 8.77 13.00 14.69
CA PHE A 466 8.58 14.41 15.03
C PHE A 466 7.14 14.71 15.47
N TRP A 467 6.98 15.22 16.68
CA TRP A 467 5.74 15.76 17.27
C TRP A 467 6.08 16.70 18.42
N GLU A 468 5.08 17.37 19.00
CA GLU A 468 5.24 18.44 20.01
C GLU A 468 6.20 18.07 21.14
N LYS A 469 6.18 16.82 21.62
CA LYS A 469 7.03 16.33 22.72
C LYS A 469 8.36 15.74 22.27
N PHE A 470 8.51 15.40 20.98
CA PHE A 470 9.71 14.79 20.43
C PHE A 470 10.09 15.50 19.13
N GLN A 471 10.69 16.68 19.27
CA GLN A 471 11.09 17.51 18.14
C GLN A 471 12.54 17.17 17.75
N VAL A 472 12.72 16.03 17.08
CA VAL A 472 14.02 15.68 16.50
C VAL A 472 14.12 16.24 15.09
N ILE A 473 15.10 17.09 14.85
CA ILE A 473 15.46 17.60 13.52
C ILE A 473 16.89 17.19 13.16
N TYR A 474 17.16 17.05 11.87
CA TYR A 474 18.49 16.75 11.35
C TYR A 474 18.94 17.90 10.46
N GLU A 475 20.16 18.38 10.64
CA GLU A 475 20.74 19.37 9.75
C GLU A 475 21.98 18.85 9.06
N GLY A 476 22.08 19.07 7.76
CA GLY A 476 23.23 18.67 6.97
C GLY A 476 23.12 19.19 5.55
N GLN A 477 24.02 18.71 4.68
CA GLN A 477 24.07 19.17 3.30
C GLN A 477 23.47 18.15 2.34
N TYR A 478 22.85 18.67 1.29
CA TYR A 478 22.48 17.92 0.11
C TYR A 478 23.29 18.37 -1.11
N SER A 479 23.64 17.40 -1.96
CA SER A 479 24.16 17.62 -3.30
C SER A 479 23.34 16.80 -4.29
N ASN A 480 22.59 17.47 -5.16
CA ASN A 480 21.72 16.86 -6.18
C ASN A 480 20.78 15.77 -5.60
N GLY A 481 20.14 16.08 -4.47
CA GLY A 481 19.18 15.18 -3.83
C GLY A 481 19.81 14.05 -3.00
N ILE A 482 21.15 13.97 -2.94
CA ILE A 482 21.89 13.01 -2.11
C ILE A 482 22.42 13.71 -0.85
N LYS A 483 22.23 13.09 0.32
CA LYS A 483 22.83 13.56 1.59
C LYS A 483 24.35 13.52 1.47
N SER A 484 25.01 14.61 1.85
CA SER A 484 26.47 14.74 1.80
C SER A 484 27.01 15.41 3.07
N GLY A 485 28.25 15.10 3.42
CA GLY A 485 28.92 15.70 4.58
C GLY A 485 28.40 15.18 5.93
N LYS A 486 28.69 15.93 7.00
CA LYS A 486 28.25 15.60 8.35
C LYS A 486 26.79 16.03 8.54
N TRP A 487 25.98 15.13 9.10
CA TRP A 487 24.61 15.41 9.55
C TRP A 487 24.59 15.47 11.07
N ASN A 488 24.04 16.55 11.61
CA ASN A 488 23.85 16.75 13.04
C ASN A 488 22.38 16.49 13.37
N ALA A 489 22.10 15.82 14.47
CA ALA A 489 20.75 15.69 14.99
C ALA A 489 20.56 16.65 16.16
N PHE A 490 19.40 17.28 16.24
CA PHE A 490 19.02 18.15 17.33
C PHE A 490 17.71 17.66 17.93
N PHE A 491 17.61 17.69 19.25
CA PHE A 491 16.43 17.26 19.98
C PHE A 491 15.95 18.39 20.88
N THR A 492 14.78 18.97 20.56
CA THR A 492 14.14 20.00 21.39
C THR A 492 12.90 19.42 22.09
N GLY A 493 13.11 18.40 22.93
CA GLY A 493 12.05 17.84 23.77
C GLY A 493 12.06 18.41 25.18
N HIS A 494 10.89 18.81 25.69
CA HIS A 494 10.70 19.02 27.13
C HIS A 494 10.64 17.66 27.84
N LEU A 495 11.79 17.10 28.21
CA LEU A 495 11.84 16.01 29.17
C LEU A 495 11.59 16.57 30.57
N HIS A 496 10.32 16.57 31.00
CA HIS A 496 10.02 16.76 32.42
C HIS A 496 10.51 15.51 33.17
N ASN A 497 11.41 15.67 34.14
CA ASN A 497 11.60 14.62 35.15
C ASN A 497 10.34 14.55 36.04
N ARG A 498 10.21 13.49 36.86
CA ARG A 498 9.10 13.33 37.83
C ARG A 498 8.93 14.52 38.80
N ASN A 499 9.88 15.46 38.82
CA ASN A 499 9.89 16.65 39.68
C ASN A 499 9.58 17.95 38.90
N GLY A 500 9.16 17.89 37.64
CA GLY A 500 8.72 19.05 36.87
C GLY A 500 9.84 19.97 36.33
N ILE A 501 11.11 19.61 36.47
CA ILE A 501 12.24 20.45 36.02
C ILE A 501 12.41 20.33 34.49
N LYS A 502 12.40 21.48 33.79
CA LYS A 502 12.74 21.58 32.36
C LYS A 502 14.25 21.39 32.18
N ILE A 503 14.67 20.37 31.44
CA ILE A 503 16.07 20.18 31.03
C ILE A 503 16.13 20.36 29.51
N GLN A 504 16.83 21.39 29.01
CA GLN A 504 17.28 21.41 27.62
C GLN A 504 18.45 20.43 27.49
N LYS A 505 18.34 19.46 26.57
CA LYS A 505 19.40 18.47 26.29
C LYS A 505 19.75 18.50 24.82
N TRP A 506 21.05 18.42 24.52
CA TRP A 506 21.60 18.33 23.19
C TRP A 506 22.12 16.90 22.98
N MET A 507 22.01 16.36 21.76
CA MET A 507 22.45 15.00 21.44
C MET A 507 22.98 14.95 20.01
N ASP A 508 24.29 14.76 19.84
CA ASP A 508 24.87 14.47 18.53
C ASP A 508 24.63 12.99 18.19
N LEU A 509 23.87 12.71 17.12
CA LEU A 509 23.74 11.37 16.56
C LEU A 509 24.64 11.24 15.33
N TYR A 510 25.52 10.24 15.32
CA TYR A 510 26.31 9.86 14.15
C TYR A 510 25.60 8.71 13.41
N GLU A 511 25.37 8.86 12.10
CA GLU A 511 24.74 7.84 11.26
C GLU A 511 25.64 6.61 11.09
N ASN A 512 25.48 5.64 11.99
CA ASN A 512 25.76 4.22 11.76
C ASN A 512 24.76 3.40 12.59
N TYR A 513 23.50 3.34 12.11
CA TYR A 513 22.48 2.44 12.65
C TYR A 513 22.75 1.03 12.11
N LEU A 514 23.26 0.09 12.92
CA LEU A 514 22.39 -0.86 13.65
C LEU A 514 23.00 -1.41 14.95
N GLU A 515 24.21 -1.01 15.35
CA GLU A 515 24.90 -1.66 16.49
C GLU A 515 25.55 -0.72 17.52
N GLN A 516 25.53 0.59 17.30
CA GLN A 516 26.22 1.53 18.20
C GLN A 516 25.29 2.07 19.30
N PRO A 517 25.77 2.20 20.56
CA PRO A 517 24.99 2.75 21.66
C PRO A 517 24.70 4.25 21.49
N ILE A 518 23.49 4.66 21.88
CA ILE A 518 23.09 6.08 21.98
C ILE A 518 23.65 6.65 23.28
N TYR A 519 24.44 7.73 23.17
CA TYR A 519 24.97 8.48 24.31
C TYR A 519 24.17 9.76 24.51
N VAL A 520 23.85 10.10 25.76
CA VAL A 520 23.18 11.36 26.10
C VAL A 520 24.10 12.16 27.02
N GLY A 521 24.57 13.31 26.56
CA GLY A 521 25.40 14.23 27.36
C GLY A 521 24.59 15.36 27.99
N LYS A 522 25.02 15.88 29.14
CA LYS A 522 24.74 17.27 29.54
C LYS A 522 25.82 18.16 28.93
N TYR A 523 25.43 19.27 28.31
CA TYR A 523 26.35 20.24 27.72
C TYR A 523 26.21 21.59 28.42
N GLN A 524 27.34 22.24 28.66
CA GLN A 524 27.43 23.65 29.07
C GLN A 524 28.54 24.29 28.24
N ASP A 525 28.22 25.40 27.57
CA ASP A 525 29.16 26.17 26.73
C ASP A 525 29.88 25.33 25.64
N GLY A 526 29.19 24.35 25.06
CA GLY A 526 29.74 23.47 24.03
C GLY A 526 30.64 22.34 24.56
N ILE A 527 30.79 22.20 25.87
CA ILE A 527 31.62 21.17 26.53
C ILE A 527 30.71 20.10 27.14
N ILE A 528 31.08 18.83 26.97
CA ILE A 528 30.40 17.68 27.59
C ILE A 528 30.69 17.71 29.09
N MET A 529 29.67 18.00 29.89
CA MET A 529 29.76 18.10 31.35
C MET A 529 29.55 16.75 32.04
N GLN A 530 28.73 15.87 31.46
CA GLN A 530 28.43 14.55 32.04
C GLN A 530 27.83 13.61 30.99
N GLU A 531 28.47 12.44 30.78
CA GLU A 531 27.94 11.35 29.96
C GLU A 531 26.87 10.55 30.73
N PHE A 532 25.69 10.39 30.16
CA PHE A 532 24.69 9.42 30.61
C PHE A 532 24.72 8.17 29.72
N LYS A 533 24.80 7.03 30.39
CA LYS A 533 24.98 5.69 29.84
C LYS A 533 23.77 5.22 29.01
N GLN A 534 24.07 4.58 27.88
CA GLN A 534 23.30 3.63 27.05
C GLN A 534 21.75 3.64 27.20
N ILE A 535 21.06 4.36 26.30
CA ILE A 535 19.59 4.22 26.18
C ILE A 535 19.28 3.13 25.16
N LYS A 536 19.18 1.87 25.61
CA LYS A 536 18.74 0.74 24.76
C LYS A 536 17.24 0.39 24.92
N GLN A 537 16.51 1.05 25.83
CA GLN A 537 15.19 0.55 26.28
C GLN A 537 14.00 1.54 26.30
N MET A 538 14.16 2.82 25.93
CA MET A 538 13.04 3.79 26.03
C MET A 538 12.19 3.96 24.76
N LEU A 539 12.48 3.27 23.66
CA LEU A 539 11.78 3.46 22.38
C LEU A 539 10.55 2.54 22.17
N TYR A 540 10.07 1.84 23.20
CA TYR A 540 8.98 0.85 23.10
C TYR A 540 7.78 1.11 24.03
N TYR A 541 7.59 2.34 24.53
CA TYR A 541 6.38 2.71 25.28
C TYR A 541 5.60 3.83 24.61
#